data_AF-A0A182TIR4-F1
#
_entry.id   AF-A0A182TIR4-F1
#
_cell.length_a   1.000
_cell.length_b   1.000
_cell.length_c   1.000
_cell.angle_alpha   90.00
_cell.angle_beta   90.00
_cell.angle_gamma   90.00
#
_symmetry.space_group_name_H-M   'P 1'
#
loop_
_entity.id
_entity.type
_entity.pdbx_description
1 polymer ?
#
loop_
_entity_poly.entity_id
_entity_poly.type
_entity_poly.pdbx_seq_one_letter_code
_entity_poly.pdbx_strand_id
1 'polypeptide(L)'
;MDAAVLLAIDHPESTATLVEGPDRSWDIRLEEGIAIALTNLRDTTADSFIQPAPGVFQGAWGDGYDTSRILLPDVLERLPLKGRPVFMIPTRDVLLVTGDRDGHGLASLVALSLEAMEKGRILSAGLYCYENAKVAPYSVHNPLLQASLERLRKLYTKSEYDAQKQALDLINEDNAVDIFVASYLLFASQQDPEQLFSLSTWTRGVDTLLPVTERLMLVRPEGDTGNAQTRMVAWDQALELLGEYLEPVPGYYPPRYRTLGFPEPSRAELLDELS
;
A
#
# COMPACT_ATOMS: atom_id res chain seq x y z
N MET A 1 -8.49 5.24 5.99
CA MET A 1 -7.49 4.33 6.59
C MET A 1 -7.27 3.23 5.59
N ASP A 2 -6.03 2.89 5.28
CA ASP A 2 -5.67 1.81 4.33
C ASP A 2 -5.46 0.45 5.04
N ALA A 3 -5.76 0.39 6.33
CA ALA A 3 -5.77 -0.82 7.15
C ALA A 3 -7.19 -1.16 7.62
N ALA A 4 -7.42 -2.41 7.99
CA ALA A 4 -8.68 -2.92 8.52
C ALA A 4 -8.48 -3.60 9.88
N VAL A 5 -9.48 -3.53 10.75
CA VAL A 5 -9.51 -4.28 12.01
C VAL A 5 -10.20 -5.61 11.77
N LEU A 6 -9.52 -6.70 12.10
CA LEU A 6 -10.04 -8.05 12.01
C LEU A 6 -10.08 -8.68 13.39
N LEU A 7 -11.08 -9.52 13.65
CA LEU A 7 -11.16 -10.34 14.85
C LEU A 7 -10.40 -11.64 14.61
N ALA A 8 -9.64 -12.11 15.59
CA ALA A 8 -8.92 -13.37 15.50
C ALA A 8 -8.97 -14.14 16.83
N ILE A 9 -8.81 -15.46 16.73
CA ILE A 9 -8.63 -16.37 17.87
C ILE A 9 -7.19 -16.86 17.84
N ASP A 10 -6.49 -16.71 18.96
CA ASP A 10 -5.21 -17.38 19.15
C ASP A 10 -5.39 -18.78 19.70
N HIS A 11 -4.83 -19.73 18.98
CA HIS A 11 -4.57 -21.09 19.43
C HIS A 11 -3.08 -21.22 19.78
N PRO A 12 -2.68 -22.27 20.54
CA PRO A 12 -1.28 -22.43 20.96
C PRO A 12 -0.25 -22.45 19.80
N GLU A 13 -0.66 -22.88 18.61
CA GLU A 13 0.23 -23.01 17.44
C GLU A 13 -0.27 -22.26 16.20
N SER A 14 -1.40 -21.56 16.28
CA SER A 14 -1.99 -20.89 15.12
C SER A 14 -2.90 -19.73 15.52
N THR A 15 -3.10 -18.79 14.59
CA THR A 15 -4.09 -17.72 14.74
C THR A 15 -5.15 -17.90 13.65
N ALA A 16 -6.42 -17.90 14.06
CA ALA A 16 -7.57 -18.02 13.16
C ALA A 16 -8.27 -16.67 13.02
N THR A 17 -8.14 -16.04 11.85
CA THR A 17 -8.85 -14.78 11.54
C THR A 17 -10.31 -15.07 11.22
N LEU A 18 -11.22 -14.39 11.90
CA LEU A 18 -12.66 -14.52 11.76
C LEU A 18 -13.19 -13.51 10.73
N VAL A 19 -12.98 -13.80 9.44
CA VAL A 19 -13.39 -12.93 8.33
C VAL A 19 -14.91 -12.72 8.29
N GLU A 20 -15.69 -13.75 8.65
CA GLU A 20 -17.16 -13.70 8.73
C GLU A 20 -17.68 -13.23 10.11
N GLY A 21 -16.76 -12.88 11.03
CA GLY A 21 -17.08 -12.55 12.41
C GLY A 21 -17.17 -13.77 13.35
N PRO A 22 -17.58 -13.55 14.61
CA PRO A 22 -17.71 -14.61 15.61
C PRO A 22 -18.59 -15.78 15.16
N ASP A 23 -18.28 -16.98 15.64
CA ASP A 23 -19.14 -18.15 15.43
C ASP A 23 -20.54 -17.85 15.99
N ARG A 24 -21.58 -18.13 15.20
CA ARG A 24 -22.97 -17.87 15.58
C ARG A 24 -23.39 -18.63 16.85
N SER A 25 -22.74 -19.75 17.15
CA SER A 25 -22.98 -20.54 18.35
C SER A 25 -22.48 -19.88 19.64
N TRP A 26 -21.59 -18.88 19.55
CA TRP A 26 -21.08 -18.17 20.71
C TRP A 26 -22.04 -17.14 21.28
N ASP A 27 -23.11 -16.83 20.54
CA ASP A 27 -24.14 -15.84 20.93
C ASP A 27 -23.55 -14.47 21.32
N ILE A 28 -22.50 -14.04 20.61
CA ILE A 28 -21.90 -12.71 20.75
C ILE A 28 -21.93 -11.97 19.42
N ARG A 29 -22.10 -10.65 19.50
CA ARG A 29 -21.99 -9.75 18.34
C ARG A 29 -20.52 -9.44 18.04
N LEU A 30 -20.25 -8.96 16.83
CA LEU A 30 -18.89 -8.57 16.43
C LEU A 30 -18.31 -7.50 17.36
N GLU A 31 -19.11 -6.50 17.76
CA GLU A 31 -18.66 -5.43 18.65
C GLU A 31 -18.26 -5.96 20.03
N GLU A 32 -18.98 -6.96 20.53
CA GLU A 32 -18.67 -7.63 21.81
C GLU A 32 -17.39 -8.45 21.68
N GLY A 33 -17.23 -9.19 20.57
CA GLY A 33 -16.00 -9.91 20.26
C GLY A 33 -14.77 -8.99 20.17
N ILE A 34 -14.90 -7.84 19.51
CA ILE A 34 -13.84 -6.82 19.43
C ILE A 34 -13.53 -6.27 20.83
N ALA A 35 -14.54 -5.95 21.63
CA ALA A 35 -14.32 -5.46 22.99
C ALA A 35 -13.53 -6.46 23.85
N ILE A 36 -13.90 -7.75 23.78
CA ILE A 36 -13.17 -8.83 24.47
C ILE A 36 -11.72 -8.92 23.97
N ALA A 37 -11.51 -8.90 22.65
CA ALA A 37 -10.18 -8.96 22.06
C ALA A 37 -9.31 -7.77 22.49
N LEU A 38 -9.88 -6.56 22.57
CA LEU A 38 -9.16 -5.37 23.05
C LEU A 38 -8.80 -5.46 24.53
N THR A 39 -9.67 -6.03 25.37
CA THR A 39 -9.34 -6.33 26.77
C THR A 39 -8.20 -7.33 26.86
N ASN A 40 -8.26 -8.44 26.10
CA ASN A 40 -7.19 -9.44 26.09
C ASN A 40 -5.85 -8.84 25.64
N LEU A 41 -5.86 -8.06 24.55
CA LEU A 41 -4.67 -7.37 24.05
C LEU A 41 -4.10 -6.40 25.08
N ARG A 42 -4.96 -5.68 25.80
CA ARG A 42 -4.56 -4.74 26.84
C ARG A 42 -3.90 -5.46 28.02
N ASP A 43 -4.47 -6.58 28.46
CA ASP A 43 -3.96 -7.35 29.60
C ASP A 43 -2.58 -7.97 29.31
N THR A 44 -2.26 -8.23 28.05
CA THR A 44 -0.94 -8.72 27.61
C THR A 44 0.03 -7.61 27.21
N THR A 45 -0.41 -6.34 27.22
CA THR A 45 0.43 -5.20 26.82
C THR A 45 1.24 -4.65 27.99
N ALA A 46 2.41 -5.23 28.20
CA ALA A 46 3.45 -4.66 29.06
C ALA A 46 4.07 -3.38 28.44
N ASP A 47 4.87 -2.64 29.22
CA ASP A 47 5.67 -1.56 28.66
C ASP A 47 6.92 -2.12 27.96
N SER A 48 6.94 -2.02 26.63
CA SER A 48 7.95 -2.65 25.77
C SER A 48 8.32 -1.75 24.58
N PHE A 49 8.33 -0.43 24.79
CA PHE A 49 8.79 0.50 23.78
C PHE A 49 10.30 0.68 23.84
N ILE A 50 10.93 0.70 22.67
CA ILE A 50 12.32 1.16 22.49
C ILE A 50 12.34 2.51 21.79
N GLN A 51 13.46 3.22 21.86
CA GLN A 51 13.64 4.51 21.19
C GLN A 51 14.70 4.38 20.08
N PRO A 52 14.32 4.03 18.84
CA PRO A 52 15.28 3.88 17.73
C PRO A 52 15.87 5.23 17.27
N ALA A 53 15.18 6.34 17.52
CA ALA A 53 15.66 7.69 17.22
C ALA A 53 15.12 8.70 18.25
N PRO A 54 15.79 9.84 18.48
CA PRO A 54 15.30 10.87 19.39
C PRO A 54 13.86 11.29 19.06
N GLY A 55 12.95 11.14 20.03
CA GLY A 55 11.53 11.52 19.87
C GLY A 55 10.68 10.51 19.07
N VAL A 56 11.23 9.35 18.69
CA VAL A 56 10.48 8.25 18.04
C VAL A 56 10.56 7.01 18.90
N PHE A 57 9.41 6.38 19.14
CA PHE A 57 9.28 5.13 19.88
C PHE A 57 8.85 4.01 18.95
N GLN A 58 9.31 2.79 19.22
CA GLN A 58 8.93 1.59 18.48
C GLN A 58 8.46 0.50 19.44
N GLY A 59 7.37 -0.18 19.09
CA GLY A 59 6.95 -1.40 19.77
C GLY A 59 8.00 -2.51 19.66
N ALA A 60 8.30 -3.15 20.77
CA ALA A 60 9.21 -4.30 20.85
C ALA A 60 8.56 -5.43 21.66
N TRP A 61 7.27 -5.68 21.46
CA TRP A 61 6.59 -6.80 22.12
C TRP A 61 6.97 -8.14 21.49
N GLY A 62 7.15 -8.18 20.17
CA GLY A 62 7.62 -9.38 19.48
C GLY A 62 6.62 -10.54 19.51
N ASP A 63 5.34 -10.23 19.74
CA ASP A 63 4.24 -11.19 19.81
C ASP A 63 3.34 -11.17 18.57
N GLY A 64 3.68 -10.37 17.56
CA GLY A 64 2.93 -10.24 16.32
C GLY A 64 1.69 -9.35 16.41
N TYR A 65 1.49 -8.67 17.55
CA TYR A 65 0.36 -7.77 17.82
C TYR A 65 0.76 -6.29 17.96
N ASP A 66 2.01 -5.94 17.66
CA ASP A 66 2.53 -4.57 17.71
C ASP A 66 1.60 -3.57 17.02
N THR A 67 1.15 -3.88 15.81
CA THR A 67 0.24 -3.01 15.03
C THR A 67 -1.18 -2.98 15.58
N SER A 68 -1.65 -4.04 16.24
CA SER A 68 -2.99 -4.07 16.87
C SER A 68 -3.08 -3.12 18.07
N ARG A 69 -1.95 -2.77 18.68
CA ARG A 69 -1.90 -1.86 19.84
C ARG A 69 -2.23 -0.40 19.51
N ILE A 70 -2.36 -0.04 18.22
CA ILE A 70 -2.99 1.23 17.82
C ILE A 70 -4.47 1.32 18.21
N LEU A 71 -5.09 0.20 18.59
CA LEU A 71 -6.47 0.19 19.10
C LEU A 71 -6.54 0.45 20.61
N LEU A 72 -5.40 0.69 21.26
CA LEU A 72 -5.28 1.02 22.68
C LEU A 72 -4.67 2.43 22.84
N PRO A 73 -5.46 3.52 22.69
CA PRO A 73 -4.93 4.88 22.70
C PRO A 73 -4.06 5.23 23.91
N ASP A 74 -4.47 4.79 25.10
CA ASP A 74 -3.75 5.03 26.35
C ASP A 74 -2.34 4.41 26.39
N VAL A 75 -2.10 3.33 25.62
CA VAL A 75 -0.76 2.72 25.50
C VAL A 75 0.20 3.66 24.76
N LEU A 76 -0.30 4.42 23.76
CA LEU A 76 0.51 5.36 22.99
C LEU A 76 0.54 6.74 23.66
N GLU A 77 -0.55 7.17 24.30
CA GLU A 77 -0.66 8.47 24.96
C GLU A 77 0.21 8.60 26.21
N ARG A 78 0.61 7.48 26.84
CA ARG A 78 1.54 7.49 27.99
C ARG A 78 3.00 7.76 27.61
N LEU A 79 3.35 7.68 26.32
CA LEU A 79 4.70 7.93 25.85
C LEU A 79 5.10 9.40 26.09
N PRO A 80 6.37 9.69 26.40
CA PRO A 80 6.85 11.04 26.65
C PRO A 80 7.03 11.81 25.32
N LEU A 81 5.92 12.07 24.63
CA LEU A 81 5.87 12.70 23.31
C LEU A 81 5.75 14.23 23.40
N LYS A 82 6.18 14.93 22.35
CA LYS A 82 5.85 16.35 22.17
C LYS A 82 4.47 16.46 21.52
N GLY A 83 3.45 16.67 22.35
CA GLY A 83 2.06 16.81 21.88
C GLY A 83 1.33 15.47 21.86
N ARG A 84 0.50 15.24 20.84
CA ARG A 84 -0.34 14.03 20.71
C ARG A 84 0.35 12.95 19.89
N PRO A 85 0.04 11.65 20.11
CA PRO A 85 0.59 10.56 19.32
C PRO A 85 0.25 10.70 17.83
N VAL A 86 1.28 10.55 17.01
CA VAL A 86 1.23 10.30 15.58
C VAL A 86 2.03 9.03 15.31
N PHE A 87 1.49 8.10 14.53
CA PHE A 87 2.07 6.78 14.38
C PHE A 87 1.95 6.21 12.97
N MET A 88 2.82 5.25 12.66
CA MET A 88 2.82 4.48 11.43
C MET A 88 2.93 3.00 11.75
N ILE A 89 2.30 2.18 10.90
CA ILE A 89 2.31 0.72 10.95
C ILE A 89 2.83 0.15 9.62
N PRO A 90 4.09 0.45 9.24
CA PRO A 90 4.62 0.19 7.89
C PRO A 90 4.58 -1.29 7.49
N THR A 91 4.79 -2.19 8.46
CA THR A 91 4.73 -3.64 8.29
C THR A 91 4.01 -4.27 9.48
N ARG A 92 3.66 -5.56 9.37
CA ARG A 92 2.87 -6.28 10.40
C ARG A 92 3.39 -6.14 11.83
N ASP A 93 4.71 -6.13 12.00
CA ASP A 93 5.38 -6.21 13.30
C ASP A 93 6.05 -4.89 13.72
N VAL A 94 5.78 -3.80 12.99
CA VAL A 94 6.40 -2.50 13.25
C VAL A 94 5.32 -1.48 13.58
N LEU A 95 5.28 -1.06 14.84
CA LEU A 95 4.55 0.12 15.30
C LEU A 95 5.57 1.22 15.65
N LEU A 96 5.52 2.33 14.93
CA LEU A 96 6.33 3.52 15.20
C LEU A 96 5.46 4.67 15.68
N VAL A 97 5.91 5.42 16.69
CA VAL A 97 5.14 6.51 17.32
C VAL A 97 6.03 7.73 17.58
N THR A 98 5.53 8.92 17.29
CA THR A 98 6.14 10.21 17.63
C THR A 98 5.07 11.23 18.04
N GLY A 99 5.46 12.45 18.41
CA GLY A 99 4.55 13.53 18.76
C GLY A 99 4.21 14.43 17.57
N ASP A 100 2.96 14.89 17.46
CA ASP A 100 2.50 15.83 16.42
C ASP A 100 3.23 17.18 16.42
N ARG A 101 3.87 17.57 17.54
CA ARG A 101 4.70 18.78 17.67
C ARG A 101 6.20 18.48 17.59
N ASP A 102 6.60 17.26 17.23
CA ASP A 102 8.00 16.92 16.99
C ASP A 102 8.31 16.84 15.49
N GLY A 103 8.67 17.96 14.88
CA GLY A 103 9.01 17.99 13.46
C GLY A 103 10.18 17.08 13.08
N HIS A 104 11.19 16.94 13.95
CA HIS A 104 12.29 16.00 13.74
C HIS A 104 11.83 14.56 13.93
N GLY A 105 11.03 14.31 14.97
CA GLY A 105 10.42 13.00 15.23
C GLY A 105 9.57 12.51 14.05
N LEU A 106 8.73 13.36 13.46
CA LEU A 106 7.93 13.04 12.28
C LEU A 106 8.79 12.67 11.06
N ALA A 107 9.89 13.39 10.82
CA ALA A 107 10.82 13.05 9.74
C ALA A 107 11.51 11.70 9.98
N SER A 108 11.98 11.45 11.20
CA SER A 108 12.59 10.16 11.59
C SER A 108 11.58 9.00 11.53
N LEU A 109 10.32 9.24 11.91
CA LEU A 109 9.24 8.26 11.83
C LEU A 109 9.02 7.77 10.39
N VAL A 110 9.00 8.70 9.43
CA VAL A 110 8.85 8.39 8.01
C VAL A 110 10.08 7.69 7.43
N ALA A 111 11.29 8.11 7.81
CA ALA A 111 12.53 7.45 7.39
C ALA A 111 12.61 6.00 7.90
N LEU A 112 12.31 5.76 9.18
CA LEU A 112 12.26 4.41 9.75
C LEU A 112 11.17 3.55 9.11
N SER A 113 10.06 4.16 8.70
CA SER A 113 9.00 3.45 7.98
C SER A 113 9.43 2.99 6.59
N LEU A 114 10.22 3.80 5.87
CA LEU A 114 10.82 3.39 4.59
C LEU A 114 11.72 2.17 4.78
N GLU A 115 12.62 2.21 5.77
CA GLU A 115 13.51 1.08 6.07
C GLU A 115 12.76 -0.19 6.47
N ALA A 116 11.64 -0.06 7.21
CA ALA A 116 10.81 -1.19 7.59
C ALA A 116 10.12 -1.82 6.38
N MET A 117 9.58 -1.01 5.46
CA MET A 117 8.91 -1.46 4.24
C MET A 117 9.85 -2.17 3.26
N GLU A 118 11.14 -1.83 3.26
CA GLU A 118 12.14 -2.54 2.44
C GLU A 118 12.42 -3.97 2.95
N LYS A 119 12.23 -4.23 4.25
CA LYS A 119 12.62 -5.48 4.90
C LYS A 119 11.46 -6.44 5.15
N GLY A 120 10.24 -5.92 5.23
CA GLY A 120 9.07 -6.69 5.62
C GLY A 120 7.92 -6.59 4.62
N ARG A 121 6.89 -7.42 4.83
CA ARG A 121 5.64 -7.30 4.09
C ARG A 121 4.96 -5.99 4.49
N ILE A 122 4.81 -5.10 3.52
CA ILE A 122 4.17 -3.82 3.71
C ILE A 122 2.72 -4.02 4.15
N LEU A 123 2.31 -3.28 5.19
CA LEU A 123 0.95 -3.25 5.69
C LEU A 123 0.23 -1.94 5.35
N SER A 124 0.92 -0.80 5.52
CA SER A 124 0.32 0.52 5.34
C SER A 124 1.40 1.55 5.03
N ALA A 125 1.09 2.54 4.20
CA ALA A 125 1.90 3.75 4.02
C ALA A 125 1.32 4.96 4.78
N GLY A 126 0.24 4.75 5.53
CA GLY A 126 -0.51 5.79 6.21
C GLY A 126 0.19 6.33 7.45
N LEU A 127 0.04 7.63 7.65
CA LEU A 127 0.36 8.31 8.89
C LEU A 127 -0.95 8.56 9.66
N TYR A 128 -0.96 8.21 10.94
CA TYR A 128 -2.17 8.12 11.75
C TYR A 128 -2.07 8.90 13.05
N CYS A 129 -3.22 9.31 13.57
CA CYS A 129 -3.38 9.89 14.90
C CYS A 129 -4.69 9.39 15.53
N TYR A 130 -5.03 9.92 16.70
CA TYR A 130 -6.32 9.69 17.33
C TYR A 130 -7.25 10.91 17.19
N GLU A 131 -8.46 10.66 16.68
CA GLU A 131 -9.59 11.59 16.72
C GLU A 131 -10.76 10.92 17.43
N ASN A 132 -11.23 11.53 18.54
CA ASN A 132 -12.30 10.95 19.38
C ASN A 132 -12.01 9.49 19.80
N ALA A 133 -10.76 9.22 20.22
CA ALA A 133 -10.27 7.89 20.59
C ALA A 133 -10.32 6.82 19.48
N LYS A 134 -10.46 7.23 18.21
CA LYS A 134 -10.40 6.36 17.04
C LYS A 134 -9.20 6.71 16.17
N VAL A 135 -8.62 5.70 15.52
CA VAL A 135 -7.55 5.88 14.55
C VAL A 135 -8.08 6.70 13.37
N ALA A 136 -7.40 7.79 13.04
CA ALA A 136 -7.72 8.67 11.94
C ALA A 136 -6.45 9.03 11.13
N PRO A 137 -6.55 9.33 9.83
CA PRO A 137 -5.40 9.80 9.05
C PRO A 137 -4.86 11.12 9.59
N TYR A 138 -3.55 11.23 9.71
CA TYR A 138 -2.88 12.48 10.10
C TYR A 138 -2.43 13.26 8.85
N SER A 139 -2.85 14.52 8.76
CA SER A 139 -2.50 15.40 7.64
C SER A 139 -1.21 16.16 7.88
N VAL A 140 -0.24 16.00 6.97
CA VAL A 140 1.03 16.70 6.99
C VAL A 140 0.98 17.91 6.07
N HIS A 141 1.44 19.06 6.57
CA HIS A 141 1.51 20.31 5.79
C HIS A 141 2.94 20.64 5.34
N ASN A 142 3.96 19.97 5.89
CA ASN A 142 5.35 20.17 5.51
C ASN A 142 5.62 19.53 4.13
N PRO A 143 6.07 20.28 3.11
CA PRO A 143 6.24 19.74 1.75
C PRO A 143 7.28 18.62 1.63
N LEU A 144 8.38 18.68 2.39
CA LEU A 144 9.43 17.65 2.34
C LEU A 144 8.92 16.32 2.92
N LEU A 145 8.15 16.41 4.00
CA LEU A 145 7.53 15.23 4.61
C LEU A 145 6.39 14.68 3.74
N GLN A 146 5.64 15.55 3.04
CA GLN A 146 4.66 15.11 2.04
C GLN A 146 5.32 14.32 0.91
N ALA A 147 6.46 14.76 0.38
CA ALA A 147 7.18 14.04 -0.67
C ALA A 147 7.66 12.65 -0.19
N SER A 148 8.15 12.56 1.06
CA SER A 148 8.58 11.30 1.65
C SER A 148 7.40 10.33 1.89
N LEU A 149 6.24 10.85 2.31
CA LEU A 149 5.00 10.06 2.44
C LEU A 149 4.48 9.60 1.08
N GLU A 150 4.62 10.42 0.04
CA GLU A 150 4.23 10.03 -1.32
C GLU A 150 5.11 8.89 -1.84
N ARG A 151 6.41 8.90 -1.53
CA ARG A 151 7.32 7.78 -1.81
C ARG A 151 6.85 6.49 -1.12
N LEU A 152 6.47 6.55 0.16
CA LEU A 152 5.90 5.40 0.89
C LEU A 152 4.62 4.88 0.23
N ARG A 153 3.70 5.77 -0.18
CA ARG A 153 2.47 5.38 -0.87
C ARG A 153 2.75 4.65 -2.17
N LYS A 154 3.71 5.12 -2.97
CA LYS A 154 4.10 4.46 -4.21
C LYS A 154 4.66 3.06 -3.97
N LEU A 155 5.46 2.87 -2.93
CA LEU A 155 5.95 1.55 -2.52
C LEU A 155 4.82 0.61 -2.06
N TYR A 156 3.87 1.12 -1.29
CA TYR A 156 2.67 0.36 -0.90
C TYR A 156 1.82 -0.04 -2.11
N THR A 157 1.51 0.90 -3.01
CA THR A 157 0.76 0.61 -4.24
C THR A 157 1.47 -0.44 -5.09
N LYS A 158 2.81 -0.38 -5.18
CA LYS A 158 3.61 -1.40 -5.85
C LYS A 158 3.43 -2.78 -5.19
N SER A 159 3.53 -2.88 -3.86
CA SER A 159 3.36 -4.17 -3.18
C SER A 159 1.98 -4.77 -3.38
N GLU A 160 0.93 -3.94 -3.43
CA GLU A 160 -0.44 -4.41 -3.69
C GLU A 160 -0.58 -4.95 -5.11
N TYR A 161 -0.04 -4.24 -6.12
CA TYR A 161 -0.07 -4.74 -7.50
C TYR A 161 0.81 -5.98 -7.72
N ASP A 162 1.94 -6.09 -7.03
CA ASP A 162 2.83 -7.27 -7.11
C ASP A 162 2.12 -8.50 -6.52
N ALA A 163 1.49 -8.37 -5.34
CA ALA A 163 0.71 -9.44 -4.73
C ALA A 163 -0.49 -9.85 -5.61
N GLN A 164 -1.21 -8.87 -6.16
CA GLN A 164 -2.31 -9.11 -7.08
C GLN A 164 -1.84 -9.81 -8.36
N LYS A 165 -0.71 -9.38 -8.94
CA LYS A 165 -0.14 -10.01 -10.14
C LYS A 165 0.19 -11.47 -9.87
N GLN A 166 0.87 -11.77 -8.77
CA GLN A 166 1.22 -13.14 -8.40
C GLN A 166 -0.02 -14.04 -8.31
N ALA A 167 -1.09 -13.55 -7.68
CA ALA A 167 -2.34 -14.30 -7.58
C ALA A 167 -3.01 -14.51 -8.95
N LEU A 168 -3.04 -13.47 -9.79
CA LEU A 168 -3.64 -13.56 -11.13
C LEU A 168 -2.86 -14.46 -12.07
N ASP A 169 -1.52 -14.42 -12.03
CA ASP A 169 -0.67 -15.30 -12.84
C ASP A 169 -0.96 -16.77 -12.51
N LEU A 170 -1.05 -17.12 -11.21
CA LEU A 170 -1.41 -18.48 -10.77
C LEU A 170 -2.82 -18.89 -11.26
N ILE A 171 -3.82 -18.01 -11.11
CA ILE A 171 -5.20 -18.29 -11.55
C ILE A 171 -5.24 -18.48 -13.08
N ASN A 172 -4.52 -17.67 -13.84
CA ASN A 172 -4.51 -17.75 -15.30
C ASN A 172 -3.80 -19.01 -15.79
N GLU A 173 -2.69 -19.40 -15.15
CA GLU A 173 -2.01 -20.67 -15.42
C GLU A 173 -2.93 -21.87 -15.16
N ASP A 174 -3.61 -21.90 -14.02
CA ASP A 174 -4.55 -22.98 -13.64
C ASP A 174 -5.74 -23.10 -14.60
N ASN A 175 -6.21 -21.98 -15.14
CA ASN A 175 -7.37 -21.93 -16.06
C ASN A 175 -6.97 -21.92 -17.55
N ALA A 176 -5.68 -22.03 -17.88
CA ALA A 176 -5.14 -21.93 -19.24
C ALA A 176 -5.62 -20.68 -20.01
N VAL A 177 -5.69 -19.54 -19.29
CA VAL A 177 -6.05 -18.24 -19.86
C VAL A 177 -4.77 -17.53 -20.29
N ASP A 178 -4.61 -17.32 -21.60
CA ASP A 178 -3.48 -16.58 -22.17
C ASP A 178 -3.70 -15.07 -22.07
N ILE A 179 -3.48 -14.52 -20.87
CA ILE A 179 -3.55 -13.08 -20.61
C ILE A 179 -2.33 -12.62 -19.82
N PHE A 180 -1.67 -11.58 -20.28
CA PHE A 180 -0.49 -11.04 -19.64
C PHE A 180 -0.87 -10.06 -18.53
N VAL A 181 -0.52 -10.38 -17.28
CA VAL A 181 -0.73 -9.45 -16.16
C VAL A 181 0.45 -8.49 -16.09
N ALA A 182 0.26 -7.24 -16.52
CA ALA A 182 1.34 -6.26 -16.57
C ALA A 182 1.81 -5.84 -15.16
N SER A 183 3.11 -5.60 -15.03
CA SER A 183 3.74 -5.16 -13.77
C SER A 183 3.51 -3.68 -13.51
N TYR A 184 3.38 -3.32 -12.23
CA TYR A 184 3.51 -1.95 -11.76
C TYR A 184 4.98 -1.69 -11.43
N LEU A 185 5.65 -0.92 -12.30
CA LEU A 185 7.06 -0.60 -12.15
C LEU A 185 7.21 0.77 -11.50
N LEU A 186 8.24 0.92 -10.66
CA LEU A 186 8.65 2.20 -10.11
C LEU A 186 10.03 2.56 -10.64
N PHE A 187 10.17 3.79 -11.12
CA PHE A 187 11.42 4.36 -11.58
C PHE A 187 11.70 5.66 -10.84
N ALA A 188 12.98 5.95 -10.62
CA ALA A 188 13.41 7.25 -10.15
C ALA A 188 13.41 8.25 -11.32
N SER A 189 13.00 9.48 -11.07
CA SER A 189 13.09 10.57 -12.05
C SER A 189 14.55 10.86 -12.37
N GLN A 190 14.85 11.15 -13.64
CA GLN A 190 16.18 11.59 -14.04
C GLN A 190 16.56 12.96 -13.46
N GLN A 191 15.57 13.80 -13.16
CA GLN A 191 15.78 15.14 -12.60
C GLN A 191 16.00 15.11 -11.09
N ASP A 192 15.32 14.19 -10.39
CA ASP A 192 15.41 14.01 -8.94
C ASP A 192 15.25 12.52 -8.58
N PRO A 193 16.34 11.81 -8.19
CA PRO A 193 16.28 10.40 -7.84
C PRO A 193 15.35 10.06 -6.67
N GLU A 194 15.03 11.03 -5.80
CA GLU A 194 14.10 10.85 -4.69
C GLU A 194 12.64 10.86 -5.16
N GLN A 195 12.36 11.45 -6.33
CA GLN A 195 11.05 11.46 -6.93
C GLN A 195 10.83 10.20 -7.76
N LEU A 196 10.00 9.29 -7.25
CA LEU A 196 9.58 8.11 -8.00
C LEU A 196 8.42 8.45 -8.94
N PHE A 197 8.33 7.73 -10.06
CA PHE A 197 7.12 7.63 -10.86
C PHE A 197 6.81 6.18 -11.21
N SER A 198 5.53 5.89 -11.43
CA SER A 198 5.06 4.57 -11.82
C SER A 198 4.87 4.42 -13.32
N LEU A 199 5.20 3.24 -13.84
CA LEU A 199 5.13 2.90 -15.27
C LEU A 199 4.53 1.50 -15.45
N SER A 200 3.68 1.35 -16.45
CA SER A 200 3.26 0.06 -16.98
C SER A 200 3.46 0.03 -18.50
N THR A 201 3.43 -1.16 -19.08
CA THR A 201 3.68 -1.36 -20.51
C THR A 201 2.49 -2.01 -21.18
N TRP A 202 2.04 -1.41 -22.28
CA TRP A 202 1.04 -1.97 -23.18
C TRP A 202 1.71 -2.31 -24.51
N THR A 203 1.79 -3.60 -24.83
CA THR A 203 2.43 -4.08 -26.05
C THR A 203 1.39 -4.48 -27.09
N ARG A 204 1.59 -4.04 -28.33
CA ARG A 204 0.72 -4.42 -29.45
C ARG A 204 0.71 -5.94 -29.64
N GLY A 205 -0.49 -6.51 -29.71
CA GLY A 205 -0.68 -7.94 -29.96
C GLY A 205 -0.64 -8.80 -28.69
N VAL A 206 -0.55 -8.20 -27.51
CA VAL A 206 -0.59 -8.90 -26.22
C VAL A 206 -1.87 -8.52 -25.47
N ASP A 207 -2.74 -9.50 -25.20
CA ASP A 207 -3.90 -9.32 -24.32
C ASP A 207 -3.38 -9.08 -22.90
N THR A 208 -3.65 -7.90 -22.35
CA THR A 208 -2.95 -7.40 -21.17
C THR A 208 -3.92 -6.87 -20.12
N LEU A 209 -3.68 -7.23 -18.86
CA LEU A 209 -4.28 -6.57 -17.69
C LEU A 209 -3.33 -5.48 -17.16
N LEU A 210 -3.59 -4.23 -17.54
CA LEU A 210 -2.81 -3.08 -17.15
C LEU A 210 -3.15 -2.62 -15.72
N PRO A 211 -2.16 -2.41 -14.84
CA PRO A 211 -2.36 -1.66 -13.61
C PRO A 211 -2.50 -0.18 -13.92
N VAL A 212 -3.19 0.58 -13.06
CA VAL A 212 -3.21 2.05 -13.13
C VAL A 212 -1.87 2.59 -12.65
N THR A 213 -1.20 3.36 -13.50
CA THR A 213 0.13 3.97 -13.26
C THR A 213 0.11 5.46 -13.59
N GLU A 214 1.18 6.20 -13.33
CA GLU A 214 1.32 7.61 -13.74
C GLU A 214 1.65 7.72 -15.21
N ARG A 215 2.48 6.79 -15.70
CA ARG A 215 2.92 6.72 -17.09
C ARG A 215 2.56 5.37 -17.70
N LEU A 216 2.29 5.38 -18.99
CA LEU A 216 2.03 4.20 -19.80
C LEU A 216 3.01 4.17 -20.96
N MET A 217 3.74 3.06 -21.10
CA MET A 217 4.62 2.81 -22.24
C MET A 217 3.85 2.03 -23.31
N LEU A 218 3.57 2.66 -24.44
CA LEU A 218 3.03 2.01 -25.64
C LEU A 218 4.18 1.39 -26.42
N VAL A 219 4.11 0.09 -26.67
CA VAL A 219 5.17 -0.66 -27.37
C VAL A 219 4.61 -1.32 -28.62
N ARG A 220 5.20 -1.00 -29.78
CA ARG A 220 4.91 -1.64 -31.06
C ARG A 220 6.17 -2.33 -31.58
N PRO A 221 6.25 -3.68 -31.50
CA PRO A 221 7.36 -4.43 -32.08
C PRO A 221 7.51 -4.20 -33.59
N GLU A 222 8.75 -4.08 -34.07
CA GLU A 222 9.11 -3.95 -35.48
C GLU A 222 9.59 -5.29 -36.05
N GLY A 223 8.64 -6.10 -36.51
CA GLY A 223 8.91 -7.44 -37.07
C GLY A 223 9.71 -8.33 -36.11
N ASP A 224 10.53 -9.22 -36.66
CA ASP A 224 11.32 -10.20 -35.88
C ASP A 224 12.70 -9.66 -35.47
N THR A 225 12.98 -8.37 -35.70
CA THR A 225 14.32 -7.79 -35.53
C THR A 225 14.68 -7.47 -34.07
N GLY A 226 13.73 -7.62 -33.14
CA GLY A 226 13.90 -7.24 -31.73
C GLY A 226 13.80 -5.73 -31.46
N ASN A 227 13.67 -4.90 -32.49
CA ASN A 227 13.40 -3.46 -32.35
C ASN A 227 11.92 -3.22 -32.04
N ALA A 228 11.63 -2.14 -31.32
CA ALA A 228 10.25 -1.72 -31.05
C ALA A 228 10.15 -0.20 -31.03
N GLN A 229 9.05 0.34 -31.57
CA GLN A 229 8.68 1.73 -31.38
C GLN A 229 8.05 1.85 -29.99
N THR A 230 8.61 2.73 -29.17
CA THR A 230 8.10 2.99 -27.82
C THR A 230 7.65 4.43 -27.70
N ARG A 231 6.54 4.65 -27.02
CA ARG A 231 6.05 6.00 -26.68
C ARG A 231 5.57 6.01 -25.25
N MET A 232 6.11 6.90 -24.43
CA MET A 232 5.71 7.07 -23.03
C MET A 232 4.72 8.23 -22.91
N VAL A 233 3.56 7.98 -22.31
CA VAL A 233 2.47 8.96 -22.20
C VAL A 233 1.93 8.98 -20.77
N ALA A 234 1.20 10.04 -20.40
CA ALA A 234 0.48 10.07 -19.14
C ALA A 234 -0.70 9.08 -19.16
N TRP A 235 -0.92 8.34 -18.07
CA TRP A 235 -2.04 7.40 -17.97
C TRP A 235 -3.39 8.10 -18.16
N ASP A 236 -3.61 9.23 -17.52
CA ASP A 236 -4.88 9.96 -17.59
C ASP A 236 -5.20 10.39 -19.02
N GLN A 237 -4.19 10.85 -19.77
CA GLN A 237 -4.33 11.20 -21.19
C GLN A 237 -4.63 9.97 -22.05
N ALA A 238 -3.98 8.84 -21.77
CA ALA A 238 -4.26 7.59 -22.46
C ALA A 238 -5.68 7.09 -22.16
N LEU A 239 -6.16 7.20 -20.93
CA LEU A 239 -7.52 6.81 -20.57
C LEU A 239 -8.56 7.71 -21.26
N GLU A 240 -8.31 9.01 -21.37
CA GLU A 240 -9.20 9.96 -22.05
C GLU A 240 -9.27 9.70 -23.56
N LEU A 241 -8.13 9.53 -24.23
CA LEU A 241 -8.08 9.43 -25.71
C LEU A 241 -8.20 8.00 -26.24
N LEU A 242 -7.80 7.01 -25.45
CA LEU A 242 -7.76 5.59 -25.81
C LEU A 242 -8.69 4.72 -24.96
N GLY A 243 -9.56 5.32 -24.13
CA GLY A 243 -10.44 4.58 -23.21
C GLY A 243 -11.33 3.54 -23.87
N GLU A 244 -11.67 3.68 -25.16
CA GLU A 244 -12.42 2.65 -25.90
C GLU A 244 -11.65 1.33 -26.08
N TYR A 245 -10.33 1.36 -25.92
CA TYR A 245 -9.45 0.19 -25.96
C TYR A 245 -9.14 -0.37 -24.57
N LEU A 246 -9.72 0.21 -23.51
CA LEU A 246 -9.44 -0.14 -22.11
C LEU A 246 -10.74 -0.46 -21.38
N GLU A 247 -10.93 -1.72 -21.01
CA GLU A 247 -12.09 -2.17 -20.25
C GLU A 247 -11.73 -2.32 -18.76
N PRO A 248 -12.39 -1.60 -17.83
CA PRO A 248 -12.14 -1.79 -16.40
C PRO A 248 -12.57 -3.19 -15.95
N VAL A 249 -11.72 -3.89 -15.20
CA VAL A 249 -12.03 -5.24 -14.70
C VAL A 249 -12.77 -5.14 -13.36
N PRO A 250 -14.05 -5.55 -13.27
CA PRO A 250 -14.82 -5.41 -12.04
C PRO A 250 -14.30 -6.30 -10.92
N GLY A 251 -14.34 -5.80 -9.68
CA GLY A 251 -13.98 -6.56 -8.48
C GLY A 251 -12.48 -6.67 -8.20
N TYR A 252 -11.63 -6.05 -9.01
CA TYR A 252 -10.18 -6.08 -8.81
C TYR A 252 -9.73 -4.90 -7.94
N TYR A 253 -8.95 -5.18 -6.91
CA TYR A 253 -8.23 -4.18 -6.13
C TYR A 253 -6.75 -4.57 -5.99
N PRO A 254 -5.80 -3.67 -6.30
CA PRO A 254 -6.02 -2.37 -6.95
C PRO A 254 -6.62 -2.52 -8.38
N PRO A 255 -7.22 -1.45 -8.96
CA PRO A 255 -7.90 -1.54 -10.25
C PRO A 255 -7.00 -1.97 -11.40
N ARG A 256 -7.54 -2.73 -12.35
CA ARG A 256 -6.89 -3.06 -13.62
C ARG A 256 -7.80 -2.82 -14.81
N TYR A 257 -7.19 -2.55 -15.96
CA TYR A 257 -7.87 -2.41 -17.25
C TYR A 257 -7.39 -3.50 -18.20
N ARG A 258 -8.31 -4.22 -18.83
CA ARG A 258 -8.00 -5.14 -19.91
C ARG A 258 -7.90 -4.39 -21.23
N THR A 259 -6.90 -4.72 -22.02
CA THR A 259 -6.71 -4.12 -23.35
C THR A 259 -7.62 -4.83 -24.38
N LEU A 260 -8.40 -4.06 -25.13
CA LEU A 260 -9.28 -4.57 -26.20
C LEU A 260 -8.65 -4.49 -27.60
N GLY A 261 -7.34 -4.27 -27.67
CA GLY A 261 -6.60 -4.06 -28.89
C GLY A 261 -5.37 -3.20 -28.66
N PHE A 262 -4.94 -2.47 -29.67
CA PHE A 262 -3.86 -1.50 -29.58
C PHE A 262 -4.21 -0.27 -30.43
N PRO A 263 -3.92 0.96 -29.98
CA PRO A 263 -4.28 2.17 -30.71
C PRO A 263 -3.59 2.24 -32.08
N GLU A 264 -4.32 2.74 -33.07
CA GLU A 264 -3.77 3.09 -34.37
C GLU A 264 -2.71 4.22 -34.24
N PRO A 265 -1.68 4.25 -35.10
CA PRO A 265 -0.60 5.26 -35.01
C PRO A 265 -1.10 6.70 -34.91
N SER A 266 -2.10 7.07 -35.72
CA SER A 266 -2.68 8.42 -35.75
C SER A 266 -3.32 8.85 -34.43
N ARG A 267 -3.83 7.90 -33.64
CA ARG A 267 -4.38 8.19 -32.30
C ARG A 267 -3.28 8.26 -31.25
N ALA A 268 -2.29 7.39 -31.33
CA ALA A 268 -1.13 7.44 -30.45
C ALA A 268 -0.31 8.74 -30.63
N GLU A 269 -0.33 9.32 -31.83
CA GLU A 269 0.33 10.58 -32.16
C GLU A 269 -0.33 11.81 -31.52
N LEU A 270 -1.61 11.71 -31.11
CA LEU A 270 -2.31 12.78 -30.39
C LEU A 270 -1.91 12.86 -28.91
N LEU A 271 -1.19 11.87 -28.40
CA LEU A 271 -0.71 11.84 -27.03
C LEU A 271 0.59 12.62 -26.90
N ASP A 272 0.65 13.46 -25.87
CA ASP A 272 1.85 14.20 -25.52
C ASP A 272 2.86 13.23 -24.93
N GLU A 273 4.03 13.18 -25.55
CA GLU A 273 5.10 12.29 -25.09
C GLU A 273 5.78 12.87 -23.86
N LEU A 274 5.90 12.03 -22.83
CA LEU A 274 6.66 12.35 -21.64
C LEU A 274 8.14 12.00 -21.85
N SER A 275 9.02 12.92 -21.49
CA SER A 275 10.47 12.68 -21.38
C SER A 275 10.83 11.81 -20.18
#